data_AF-A0A7J5FP06-F1
#
_entry.id   AF-A0A7J5FP06-F1
#
_cell.length_a   1.000
_cell.length_b   1.000
_cell.length_c   1.000
_cell.angle_alpha   90.00
_cell.angle_beta   90.00
_cell.angle_gamma   90.00
#
_symmetry.space_group_name_H-M   'P 1'
#
loop_
_entity.id
_entity.type
_entity.pdbx_description
1 polymer ?
#
loop_
_entity_poly.entity_id
_entity_poly.type
_entity_poly.pdbx_seq_one_letter_code
_entity_poly.pdbx_strand_id
1 'polypeptide(L)'
;MDKYCYRKGDIVKLSNECLKSIGRKRIFSQNLFYIKDMDGLFANVSSDDVDVKIPIRDILPVKINSIEDRDIYYDPVVAASVIGAGQETPTSKKDKGEYYLNALRRSFNSEQHMKMIEYNHFICHDIL
;
A
#
# COMPACT_ATOMS: atom_id res chain seq x y z
N MET A 1 -12.92 6.47 -21.93
CA MET A 1 -12.62 6.84 -20.53
C MET A 1 -11.87 5.67 -19.93
N ASP A 2 -10.54 5.67 -19.96
CA ASP A 2 -9.74 4.71 -19.21
C ASP A 2 -8.88 5.51 -18.23
N LYS A 3 -9.42 5.75 -17.03
CA LYS A 3 -8.81 6.70 -16.09
C LYS A 3 -7.69 6.06 -15.25
N TYR A 4 -7.54 4.74 -15.28
CA TYR A 4 -6.51 4.02 -14.52
C TYR A 4 -5.88 2.92 -15.37
N CYS A 5 -4.56 2.96 -15.52
CA CYS A 5 -3.78 1.97 -16.26
C CYS A 5 -3.20 0.96 -15.27
N TYR A 6 -4.03 0.03 -14.82
CA TYR A 6 -3.64 -1.03 -13.87
C TYR A 6 -2.59 -1.97 -14.49
N ARG A 7 -1.72 -2.53 -13.65
CA ARG A 7 -0.62 -3.43 -14.02
C ARG A 7 -0.45 -4.53 -12.99
N LYS A 8 0.24 -5.61 -13.38
CA LYS A 8 0.67 -6.65 -12.46
C LYS A 8 1.50 -6.04 -11.33
N GLY A 9 1.17 -6.41 -10.09
CA GLY A 9 1.81 -5.93 -8.86
C GLY A 9 1.12 -4.73 -8.22
N ASP A 10 0.19 -4.06 -8.90
CA ASP A 10 -0.52 -2.92 -8.32
C ASP A 10 -1.40 -3.37 -7.14
N ILE A 11 -1.39 -2.56 -6.06
CA ILE A 11 -2.32 -2.69 -4.94
C ILE A 11 -3.60 -1.93 -5.28
N VAL A 12 -4.72 -2.64 -5.21
CA VAL A 12 -6.05 -2.15 -5.59
C VAL A 12 -7.07 -2.55 -4.53
N LYS A 13 -8.25 -1.93 -4.62
CA LYS A 13 -9.43 -2.34 -3.86
C LYS A 13 -10.56 -2.71 -4.80
N LEU A 14 -11.51 -3.47 -4.29
CA LEU A 14 -12.71 -3.86 -5.04
C LEU A 14 -13.87 -2.90 -4.76
N SER A 15 -14.79 -2.77 -5.70
CA SER A 15 -16.08 -2.13 -5.46
C SER A 15 -16.81 -2.82 -4.29
N ASN A 16 -17.60 -2.08 -3.52
CA ASN A 16 -18.30 -2.65 -2.35
C ASN A 16 -19.22 -3.82 -2.73
N GLU A 17 -19.85 -3.75 -3.91
CA GLU A 17 -20.70 -4.82 -4.44
C GLU A 17 -19.88 -6.07 -4.73
N CYS A 18 -18.75 -5.91 -5.41
CA CYS A 18 -17.82 -7.01 -5.68
C CYS A 18 -17.25 -7.60 -4.39
N LEU A 19 -16.81 -6.77 -3.44
CA LEU A 19 -16.27 -7.19 -2.16
C LEU A 19 -17.28 -8.03 -1.36
N LYS A 20 -18.55 -7.59 -1.32
CA LYS A 20 -19.64 -8.34 -0.67
C LYS A 20 -19.88 -9.69 -1.35
N SER A 21 -19.79 -9.75 -2.68
CA SER A 21 -20.01 -10.99 -3.43
C SER A 21 -18.98 -12.08 -3.10
N ILE A 22 -17.75 -11.68 -2.75
CA ILE A 22 -16.68 -12.61 -2.37
C ILE A 22 -16.56 -12.80 -0.85
N GLY A 23 -17.26 -12.03 -0.03
CA GLY A 23 -17.09 -11.97 1.43
C GLY A 23 -17.26 -13.30 2.17
N ARG A 24 -18.06 -14.25 1.64
CA ARG A 24 -18.19 -15.60 2.23
C ARG A 24 -16.91 -16.45 2.14
N LYS A 25 -15.97 -16.07 1.26
CA LYS A 25 -14.70 -16.77 1.06
C LYS A 25 -13.55 -16.13 1.83
N ARG A 26 -13.82 -15.09 2.61
CA ARG A 26 -12.80 -14.23 3.22
C ARG A 26 -12.76 -14.37 4.74
N ILE A 27 -11.56 -14.41 5.25
CA ILE A 27 -11.20 -14.38 6.67
C ILE A 27 -10.85 -12.93 7.06
N PHE A 28 -10.22 -12.17 6.16
CA PHE A 28 -9.84 -10.78 6.40
C PHE A 28 -10.90 -9.80 5.89
N SER A 29 -11.18 -8.76 6.68
CA SER A 29 -12.13 -7.71 6.34
C SER A 29 -11.56 -6.62 5.43
N GLN A 30 -10.23 -6.60 5.26
CA GLN A 30 -9.50 -5.58 4.51
C GLN A 30 -9.95 -5.55 3.05
N ASN A 31 -9.99 -4.39 2.40
CA ASN A 31 -10.29 -4.32 0.97
C ASN A 31 -9.01 -3.96 0.19
N LEU A 32 -8.00 -4.81 0.34
CA LEU A 32 -6.70 -4.66 -0.29
C LEU A 32 -6.33 -5.96 -1.00
N PHE A 33 -6.01 -5.81 -2.28
CA PHE A 33 -5.63 -6.90 -3.16
C PHE A 33 -4.47 -6.46 -4.04
N TYR A 34 -3.63 -7.39 -4.47
CA TYR A 34 -2.63 -7.16 -5.51
C TYR A 34 -3.01 -7.86 -6.82
N ILE A 35 -2.73 -7.23 -7.95
CA ILE A 35 -2.98 -7.80 -9.28
C ILE A 35 -1.89 -8.84 -9.60
N LYS A 36 -2.28 -10.11 -9.77
CA LYS A 36 -1.36 -11.19 -10.19
C LYS A 36 -1.11 -11.19 -11.70
N ASP A 37 -2.18 -11.02 -12.47
CA ASP A 37 -2.19 -10.92 -13.93
C ASP A 37 -3.53 -10.36 -14.42
N MET A 38 -3.61 -10.05 -15.72
CA MET A 38 -4.80 -9.53 -16.37
C MET A 38 -4.92 -10.05 -17.81
N ASP A 39 -6.15 -10.24 -18.26
CA ASP A 39 -6.50 -10.65 -19.63
C ASP A 39 -7.22 -9.54 -20.43
N GLY A 40 -7.14 -8.29 -19.95
CA GLY A 40 -7.67 -7.09 -20.60
C GLY A 40 -9.11 -6.73 -20.20
N LEU A 41 -9.93 -7.70 -19.82
CA LEU A 41 -11.29 -7.44 -19.29
C LEU A 41 -11.40 -7.80 -17.80
N PHE A 42 -10.58 -8.74 -17.35
CA PHE A 42 -10.54 -9.21 -15.99
C PHE A 42 -9.11 -9.14 -15.44
N ALA A 43 -9.01 -9.00 -14.12
CA ALA A 43 -7.78 -9.20 -13.39
C ALA A 43 -7.94 -10.39 -12.44
N ASN A 44 -6.90 -11.19 -12.33
CA ASN A 44 -6.74 -12.11 -11.21
C ASN A 44 -6.09 -11.32 -10.07
N VAL A 45 -6.84 -11.14 -8.98
CA VAL A 45 -6.39 -10.39 -7.80
C VAL A 45 -6.31 -11.30 -6.60
N SER A 46 -5.42 -10.97 -5.68
CA SER A 46 -5.12 -11.79 -4.53
C SER A 46 -5.03 -10.96 -3.26
N SER A 47 -5.54 -11.52 -2.18
CA SER A 47 -5.30 -11.11 -0.80
C SER A 47 -4.74 -12.33 -0.05
N ASP A 48 -4.24 -12.14 1.17
CA ASP A 48 -3.59 -13.20 1.96
C ASP A 48 -4.45 -14.46 2.14
N ASP A 49 -5.77 -14.32 2.04
CA ASP A 49 -6.77 -15.38 2.26
C ASP A 49 -7.54 -15.80 1.00
N VAL A 50 -7.43 -15.09 -0.12
CA VAL A 50 -8.29 -15.36 -1.28
C VAL A 50 -7.68 -14.93 -2.61
N ASP A 51 -7.86 -15.79 -3.62
CA ASP A 51 -7.61 -15.49 -5.03
C ASP A 51 -8.94 -15.43 -5.79
N VAL A 52 -9.17 -14.33 -6.51
CA VAL A 52 -10.42 -14.10 -7.25
C VAL A 52 -10.18 -13.43 -8.61
N LYS A 53 -11.01 -13.82 -9.58
CA LYS A 53 -11.05 -13.18 -10.91
C LYS A 53 -12.15 -12.13 -10.93
N ILE A 54 -11.78 -10.87 -11.15
CA ILE A 54 -12.68 -9.71 -11.04
C ILE A 54 -12.68 -8.90 -12.35
N PRO A 55 -13.83 -8.40 -12.84
CA PRO A 55 -13.87 -7.45 -13.95
C PRO A 55 -13.08 -6.18 -13.63
N ILE A 56 -12.28 -5.67 -14.58
CA ILE A 56 -11.44 -4.48 -14.36
C ILE A 56 -12.27 -3.26 -13.93
N ARG A 57 -13.52 -3.13 -14.40
CA ARG A 57 -14.44 -2.05 -14.00
C ARG A 57 -14.77 -2.01 -12.50
N ASP A 58 -14.62 -3.14 -11.82
CA ASP A 58 -14.89 -3.30 -10.39
C ASP A 58 -13.62 -3.13 -9.54
N ILE A 59 -12.48 -2.88 -10.19
CA ILE A 59 -11.20 -2.56 -9.57
C ILE A 59 -11.10 -1.05 -9.43
N LEU A 60 -10.74 -0.60 -8.24
CA LEU A 60 -10.61 0.80 -7.88
C LEU A 60 -9.21 1.06 -7.33
N PRO A 61 -8.63 2.26 -7.55
CA PRO A 61 -7.37 2.62 -6.90
C PRO A 61 -7.57 2.71 -5.38
N VAL A 62 -6.51 2.43 -4.62
CA VAL A 62 -6.45 2.71 -3.18
C VAL A 62 -6.01 4.14 -2.96
N LYS A 63 -6.78 4.92 -2.19
CA LYS A 63 -6.37 6.28 -1.81
C LYS A 63 -5.35 6.22 -0.68
N ILE A 64 -4.32 7.06 -0.78
CA ILE A 64 -3.35 7.29 0.29
C ILE A 64 -3.95 8.34 1.23
N ASN A 65 -4.62 7.90 2.29
CA ASN A 65 -5.38 8.80 3.18
C ASN A 65 -5.53 8.31 4.62
N SER A 66 -4.74 7.32 5.06
CA SER A 66 -4.79 6.70 6.39
C SER A 66 -6.05 5.88 6.70
N ILE A 67 -6.98 5.78 5.76
CA ILE A 67 -8.23 5.02 5.89
C ILE A 67 -8.19 3.81 4.97
N GLU A 68 -8.00 4.04 3.67
CA GLU A 68 -8.03 2.96 2.67
C GLU A 68 -6.70 2.20 2.62
N ASP A 69 -5.58 2.90 2.80
CA ASP A 69 -4.23 2.35 2.77
C ASP A 69 -3.67 2.02 4.15
N ARG A 70 -4.51 2.10 5.19
CA ARG A 70 -4.09 1.91 6.59
C ARG A 70 -3.38 0.58 6.84
N ASP A 71 -3.83 -0.46 6.15
CA ASP A 71 -3.30 -1.82 6.28
C ASP A 71 -2.18 -2.12 5.27
N ILE A 72 -1.78 -1.14 4.43
CA ILE A 72 -0.57 -1.22 3.62
C ILE A 72 0.62 -0.90 4.51
N TYR A 73 1.46 -1.91 4.77
CA TYR A 73 2.63 -1.73 5.62
C TYR A 73 3.85 -1.28 4.81
N TYR A 74 4.35 -0.10 5.16
CA TYR A 74 5.72 0.31 4.86
C TYR A 74 6.39 0.67 6.18
N ASP A 75 7.50 0.00 6.52
CA ASP A 75 8.34 0.45 7.63
C ASP A 75 9.53 1.21 7.07
N PRO A 76 9.45 2.55 7.06
CA PRO A 76 10.50 3.37 6.47
C PRO A 76 11.80 3.33 7.27
N VAL A 77 11.72 3.10 8.57
CA VAL A 77 12.91 2.98 9.44
C VAL A 77 13.67 1.73 9.06
N VAL A 78 12.97 0.61 8.84
CA VAL A 78 13.57 -0.63 8.34
C VAL A 78 14.07 -0.47 6.91
N ALA A 79 13.25 0.11 6.02
CA ALA A 79 13.60 0.27 4.60
C ALA A 79 14.81 1.20 4.36
N ALA A 80 14.99 2.21 5.22
CA ALA A 80 16.12 3.14 5.17
C ALA A 80 17.31 2.72 6.05
N SER A 81 17.21 1.59 6.77
CA SER A 81 18.30 1.11 7.63
C SER A 81 19.47 0.59 6.79
N VAL A 82 20.68 1.06 7.09
CA VAL A 82 21.92 0.57 6.48
C VAL A 82 22.77 -0.05 7.57
N ILE A 83 23.18 -1.31 7.37
CA ILE A 83 24.05 -2.05 8.30
C ILE A 83 25.43 -2.15 7.66
N GLY A 84 26.43 -1.53 8.28
CA GLY A 84 27.82 -1.63 7.84
C GLY A 84 28.41 -3.01 8.10
N ALA A 85 29.47 -3.36 7.37
CA ALA A 85 30.20 -4.62 7.60
C ALA A 85 30.73 -4.68 9.04
N GLY A 86 30.36 -5.73 9.78
CA GLY A 86 30.74 -5.93 11.18
C GLY A 86 29.87 -5.19 12.21
N GLN A 87 28.84 -4.46 11.79
CA GLN A 87 27.86 -3.89 12.72
C GLN A 87 26.78 -4.90 13.11
N GLU A 88 26.34 -4.82 14.36
CA GLU A 88 25.18 -5.59 14.82
C GLU A 88 23.91 -5.10 14.14
N THR A 89 23.04 -6.04 13.78
CA THR A 89 21.74 -5.73 13.20
C THR A 89 20.85 -5.10 14.28
N PRO A 90 20.39 -3.85 14.11
CA PRO A 90 19.57 -3.20 15.11
C PRO A 90 18.21 -3.91 15.23
N THR A 91 17.74 -4.08 16.46
CA THR A 91 16.37 -4.57 16.70
C THR A 91 15.39 -3.40 16.63
N SER A 92 14.57 -3.36 15.59
CA SER A 92 13.53 -2.34 15.43
C SER A 92 12.30 -2.68 16.27
N LYS A 93 11.93 -1.82 17.23
CA LYS A 93 10.65 -1.94 17.92
C LYS A 93 9.53 -1.39 17.04
N LYS A 94 8.62 -2.26 16.65
CA LYS A 94 7.44 -1.92 15.85
C LYS A 94 6.41 -1.17 16.69
N ASP A 95 6.01 0.01 16.25
CA ASP A 95 4.73 0.58 16.66
C ASP A 95 3.66 0.16 15.65
N LYS A 96 2.82 -0.84 16.01
CA LYS A 96 1.74 -1.32 15.12
C LYS A 96 0.57 -0.33 15.03
N GLY A 97 0.53 0.69 15.89
CA GLY A 97 -0.56 1.64 15.96
C GLY A 97 -0.36 2.86 15.06
N GLU A 98 0.86 3.10 14.57
CA GLU A 98 1.19 4.29 13.80
C GLU A 98 0.98 4.09 12.29
N TYR A 99 0.40 5.11 11.64
CA TYR A 99 0.30 5.19 10.18
C TYR A 99 1.68 5.44 9.55
N TYR A 100 2.02 4.67 8.51
CA TYR A 100 3.39 4.62 7.98
C TYR A 100 3.91 5.96 7.42
N LEU A 101 3.05 6.84 6.88
CA LEU A 101 3.51 8.17 6.45
C LEU A 101 3.94 9.06 7.62
N ASN A 102 3.34 8.89 8.80
CA ASN A 102 3.77 9.60 10.00
C ASN A 102 5.12 9.06 10.49
N ALA A 103 5.31 7.74 10.46
CA ALA A 103 6.60 7.12 10.73
C ALA A 103 7.67 7.61 9.75
N LEU A 104 7.34 7.69 8.44
CA LEU A 104 8.23 8.20 7.38
C LEU A 104 8.68 9.62 7.73
N ARG A 105 7.73 10.53 7.98
CA ARG A 105 8.03 11.94 8.33
C ARG A 105 8.99 12.06 9.52
N ARG A 106 8.86 11.22 10.54
CA ARG A 106 9.74 11.23 11.73
C ARG A 106 11.10 10.57 11.48
N SER A 107 11.18 9.65 10.52
CA SER A 107 12.41 8.93 10.17
C SER A 107 13.42 9.83 9.46
N PHE A 108 12.96 10.91 8.81
CA PHE A 108 13.81 11.84 8.07
C PHE A 108 14.10 13.11 8.89
N ASN A 109 15.05 13.03 9.81
CA ASN A 109 15.41 14.15 10.68
C ASN A 109 16.59 15.01 10.14
N SER A 110 16.85 15.00 8.82
CA SER A 110 17.85 15.88 8.21
C SER A 110 17.21 16.81 7.17
N GLU A 111 17.59 18.08 7.22
CA GLU A 111 17.16 19.15 6.30
C GLU A 111 17.39 18.78 4.81
N GLN A 112 18.38 17.93 4.55
CA GLN A 112 18.70 17.40 3.22
C GLN A 112 17.71 16.33 2.73
N HIS A 113 17.13 15.51 3.62
CA HIS A 113 16.15 14.50 3.22
C HIS A 113 14.78 15.10 2.88
N MET A 114 14.36 16.16 3.59
CA MET A 114 13.11 16.87 3.26
C MET A 114 13.13 17.46 1.84
N LYS A 115 14.27 18.00 1.42
CA LYS A 115 14.48 18.47 0.03
C LYS A 115 14.31 17.34 -1.00
N MET A 116 14.66 16.09 -0.67
CA MET A 116 14.52 14.96 -1.58
C MET A 116 13.05 14.51 -1.74
N ILE A 117 12.23 14.64 -0.70
CA ILE A 117 10.79 14.34 -0.73
C ILE A 117 10.06 15.40 -1.59
N GLU A 118 10.39 16.68 -1.41
CA GLU A 118 9.87 17.78 -2.22
C GLU A 118 10.26 17.66 -3.69
N TYR A 119 11.53 17.32 -3.96
CA TYR A 119 12.05 17.17 -5.32
C TYR A 119 11.44 15.98 -6.08
N ASN A 120 11.08 14.91 -5.37
CA ASN A 120 10.46 13.71 -5.95
C ASN A 120 8.92 13.78 -6.03
N HIS A 121 8.29 14.94 -5.75
CA HIS A 121 6.84 15.12 -5.81
C HIS A 121 6.02 14.10 -4.98
N PHE A 122 6.54 13.65 -3.84
CA PHE A 122 5.69 12.96 -2.87
C PHE A 122 4.83 14.01 -2.17
N ILE A 123 3.75 14.43 -2.84
CA ILE A 123 2.79 15.39 -2.30
C ILE A 123 2.04 14.71 -1.16
N CYS A 124 2.52 14.94 0.06
CA CYS A 124 1.70 14.86 1.24
C CYS A 124 0.64 15.97 1.14
N HIS A 125 -0.60 15.64 0.83
CA HIS A 125 -1.68 16.57 1.12
C HIS A 125 -1.83 16.68 2.64
N ASP A 126 -1.57 17.87 3.16
CA ASP A 126 -1.88 18.21 4.54
C ASP A 126 -3.39 18.05 4.75
N ILE A 127 -3.75 17.13 5.65
CA ILE A 127 -5.12 17.00 6.16
C ILE A 127 -5.17 17.91 7.39
N LEU A 128 -5.77 19.09 7.20
CA LEU A 128 -6.37 19.89 8.28
C LEU A 128 -7.71 19.27 8.69
#